data_AF-A0A374K492-F1
#
_entry.id   AF-A0A374K492-F1
#
_cell.length_a   1.000
_cell.length_b   1.000
_cell.length_c   1.000
_cell.angle_alpha   90.00
_cell.angle_beta   90.00
_cell.angle_gamma   90.00
#
_symmetry.space_group_name_H-M   'P 1'
#
loop_
_entity.id
_entity.type
_entity.pdbx_description
1 polymer ?
#
loop_
_entity_poly.entity_id
_entity_poly.type
_entity_poly.pdbx_seq_one_letter_code
_entity_poly.pdbx_strand_id
1 'polypeptide(L)'
;MKREIMKREIMKKKLSDLQCEIGKIKDDVDDYTREYLSKMEKIIEEYKNKLDSNKMDESDGGTLGFRRAILEDDNLANIDSLYNAAVAVDKFYSQECREW
;
A
#
# COMPACT_ATOMS: atom_id res chain seq x y z
N MET A 1 2.82 15.16 -17.34
CA MET A 1 4.03 14.44 -17.81
C MET A 1 5.18 14.40 -16.79
N LYS A 2 6.09 15.39 -16.63
CA LYS A 2 7.22 15.23 -15.66
C LYS A 2 6.79 15.08 -14.19
N ARG A 3 5.79 15.85 -13.74
CA ARG A 3 5.23 15.75 -12.39
C ARG A 3 4.50 14.43 -12.17
N GLU A 4 3.69 14.03 -13.14
CA GLU A 4 2.97 12.75 -13.14
C GLU A 4 3.92 11.56 -13.01
N ILE A 5 5.00 11.51 -13.80
CA ILE A 5 6.02 10.44 -13.72
C ILE A 5 6.59 10.36 -12.31
N MET A 6 6.95 11.51 -11.72
CA MET A 6 7.44 11.57 -10.34
C MET A 6 6.40 11.08 -9.33
N LYS A 7 5.12 11.44 -9.49
CA LYS A 7 4.03 10.95 -8.62
C LYS A 7 3.91 9.43 -8.69
N ARG A 8 3.95 8.85 -9.90
CA ARG A 8 3.87 7.39 -10.11
C ARG A 8 5.07 6.67 -9.49
N GLU A 9 6.28 7.21 -9.63
CA GLU A 9 7.49 6.67 -9.00
C GLU A 9 7.41 6.71 -7.46
N ILE A 10 6.98 7.83 -6.88
CA ILE A 10 6.79 7.95 -5.42
C ILE A 10 5.71 6.97 -4.93
N MET A 11 4.59 6.85 -5.65
CA MET A 11 3.53 5.91 -5.29
C MET A 11 4.03 4.47 -5.30
N LYS A 12 4.77 4.09 -6.35
CA LYS A 12 5.37 2.75 -6.46
C LYS A 12 6.37 2.47 -5.35
N LYS A 13 7.16 3.48 -4.96
CA LYS A 13 8.08 3.38 -3.81
C LYS A 13 7.31 3.11 -2.52
N LYS A 14 6.25 3.87 -2.23
CA LYS A 14 5.44 3.70 -1.01
C LYS A 14 4.78 2.31 -0.94
N LEU A 15 4.28 1.82 -2.07
CA LEU A 15 3.76 0.44 -2.18
C LEU A 15 4.86 -0.60 -1.90
N SER A 16 6.07 -0.37 -2.40
CA SER A 16 7.22 -1.25 -2.15
C SER A 16 7.68 -1.20 -0.69
N ASP A 17 7.64 -0.03 -0.05
CA ASP A 17 7.94 0.14 1.37
C ASP A 17 6.91 -0.64 2.23
N LEU A 18 5.62 -0.54 1.92
CA LEU A 18 4.57 -1.33 2.59
C LEU A 18 4.79 -2.83 2.42
N GLN A 19 5.09 -3.27 1.20
CA GLN A 19 5.41 -4.67 0.92
C GLN A 19 6.63 -5.16 1.71
N CYS A 20 7.64 -4.31 1.88
CA CYS A 20 8.81 -4.63 2.69
C CYS A 20 8.46 -4.83 4.16
N GLU A 21 7.61 -3.96 4.74
CA GLU A 21 7.15 -4.12 6.13
C GLU A 21 6.32 -5.40 6.31
N ILE A 22 5.47 -5.75 5.35
CA ILE A 22 4.75 -7.03 5.34
C ILE A 22 5.73 -8.21 5.37
N GLY A 23 6.76 -8.19 4.51
CA GLY A 23 7.75 -9.26 4.43
C GLY A 23 8.54 -9.48 5.72
N LYS A 24 8.77 -8.42 6.52
CA LYS A 24 9.50 -8.51 7.79
C LYS A 24 8.74 -9.27 8.88
N ILE A 25 7.42 -9.19 8.88
CA ILE A 25 6.58 -9.75 9.96
C ILE A 25 5.97 -11.10 9.59
N LYS A 26 5.98 -11.45 8.30
CA LYS A 26 5.22 -12.58 7.75
C LYS A 26 5.65 -13.93 8.34
N ASP A 27 6.89 -14.05 8.78
CA ASP A 27 7.40 -15.26 9.42
C ASP A 27 7.07 -15.36 10.92
N ASP A 28 6.72 -14.24 11.56
CA ASP A 28 6.48 -14.12 13.00
C ASP A 28 4.99 -14.10 13.39
N VAL A 29 4.09 -14.23 12.40
CA VAL A 29 2.64 -14.27 12.59
C VAL A 29 2.06 -15.67 12.37
N ASP A 30 0.87 -15.91 12.90
CA ASP A 30 0.12 -17.14 12.69
C ASP A 30 -0.27 -17.35 11.21
N ASP A 31 -0.67 -18.57 10.87
CA ASP A 31 -0.99 -18.95 9.48
C ASP A 31 -2.14 -18.15 8.87
N TYR A 32 -3.13 -17.77 9.66
CA TYR A 32 -4.27 -16.96 9.20
C TYR A 32 -3.81 -15.56 8.83
N THR A 33 -3.06 -14.91 9.72
CA THR A 33 -2.48 -13.58 9.50
C THR A 33 -1.49 -13.60 8.33
N ARG A 34 -0.68 -14.67 8.20
CA ARG A 34 0.24 -14.88 7.07
C ARG A 34 -0.50 -14.98 5.73
N GLU A 35 -1.62 -15.69 5.68
CA GLU A 35 -2.45 -15.78 4.48
C GLU A 35 -3.07 -14.42 4.13
N TYR A 36 -3.56 -13.69 5.13
CA TYR A 36 -4.09 -12.34 4.97
C TYR A 36 -3.05 -11.37 4.37
N LEU A 37 -1.86 -11.32 4.96
CA LEU A 37 -0.73 -10.54 4.46
C LEU A 37 -0.35 -10.94 3.03
N SER A 38 -0.38 -12.23 2.70
CA SER A 38 -0.11 -12.72 1.34
C SER A 38 -1.14 -12.24 0.31
N LYS A 39 -2.41 -12.08 0.70
CA LYS A 39 -3.45 -11.46 -0.15
C LYS A 39 -3.19 -9.98 -0.34
N MET A 40 -2.76 -9.28 0.71
CA MET A 40 -2.39 -7.87 0.65
C MET A 40 -1.21 -7.62 -0.30
N GLU A 41 -0.17 -8.47 -0.26
CA GLU A 41 0.95 -8.38 -1.20
C GLU A 41 0.52 -8.51 -2.67
N LYS A 42 -0.44 -9.40 -2.97
CA LYS A 42 -0.99 -9.53 -4.33
C LYS A 42 -1.67 -8.24 -4.78
N ILE A 43 -2.46 -7.61 -3.91
CA ILE A 43 -3.12 -6.33 -4.20
C ILE A 43 -2.08 -5.22 -4.42
N ILE A 44 -1.01 -5.19 -3.61
CA ILE A 44 0.10 -4.24 -3.77
C ILE A 44 0.76 -4.41 -5.15
N GLU A 45 1.03 -5.64 -5.57
CA GLU A 45 1.59 -5.92 -6.90
C GLU A 45 0.65 -5.52 -8.03
N GLU A 46 -0.65 -5.75 -7.88
CA GLU A 46 -1.65 -5.28 -8.85
C GLU A 46 -1.59 -3.76 -9.03
N TYR A 47 -1.47 -2.99 -7.94
CA TYR A 47 -1.32 -1.53 -8.04
C TYR A 47 0.02 -1.10 -8.64
N LYS A 48 1.12 -1.78 -8.33
CA LYS A 48 2.43 -1.53 -8.98
C LYS A 48 2.35 -1.77 -10.49
N ASN A 49 1.67 -2.83 -10.92
CA ASN A 49 1.44 -3.13 -12.34
C ASN A 49 0.52 -2.09 -13.02
N LYS A 50 -0.50 -1.59 -12.32
CA LYS A 50 -1.34 -0.48 -12.82
C LYS A 50 -0.54 0.80 -13.00
N LEU A 51 0.39 1.11 -12.09
CA LEU A 51 1.28 2.26 -12.21
C LEU A 51 2.21 2.11 -13.43
N ASP A 52 2.82 0.94 -13.62
CA ASP A 52 3.73 0.67 -14.74
C ASP A 52 3.03 0.70 -16.10
N SER A 53 1.77 0.30 -16.14
CA SER A 53 0.95 0.32 -17.36
C SER A 53 0.19 1.63 -17.59
N ASN A 54 0.38 2.66 -16.74
CA ASN A 54 -0.38 3.91 -16.75
C ASN A 54 -1.90 3.71 -16.69
N LYS A 55 -2.37 2.67 -16.01
CA LYS A 55 -3.79 2.31 -15.81
C LYS A 55 -4.25 2.48 -14.36
N MET A 56 -3.46 3.17 -13.54
CA MET A 56 -3.85 3.48 -12.18
C MET A 56 -4.98 4.51 -12.19
N ASP A 57 -6.03 4.25 -11.43
CA ASP A 57 -7.16 5.18 -11.28
C ASP A 57 -6.74 6.41 -10.47
N GLU A 58 -7.31 7.56 -10.80
CA GLU A 58 -7.23 8.76 -9.98
C GLU A 58 -7.92 8.50 -8.63
N SER A 59 -7.40 9.10 -7.56
CA SER A 59 -7.97 8.87 -6.24
C SER A 59 -9.29 9.60 -6.02
N ASP A 60 -9.49 10.74 -6.68
CA ASP A 60 -10.56 11.70 -6.36
C ASP A 60 -10.68 11.98 -4.85
N GLY A 61 -9.54 11.97 -4.15
CA GLY A 61 -9.49 12.13 -2.69
C GLY A 61 -9.72 10.84 -1.89
N GLY A 62 -10.06 9.73 -2.53
CA GLY A 62 -10.19 8.40 -1.93
C GLY A 62 -8.86 7.75 -1.53
N THR A 63 -8.95 6.59 -0.88
CA THR A 63 -7.80 5.80 -0.40
C THR A 63 -7.79 4.40 -1.02
N LEU A 64 -6.64 3.74 -1.04
CA LEU A 64 -6.55 2.33 -1.43
C LEU A 64 -7.01 1.39 -0.30
N GLY A 65 -7.09 1.90 0.93
CA GLY A 65 -7.69 1.21 2.06
C GLY A 65 -6.73 0.33 2.85
N PHE A 66 -5.41 0.43 2.61
CA PHE A 66 -4.42 -0.36 3.33
C PHE A 66 -4.39 -0.06 4.82
N ARG A 67 -4.54 1.22 5.21
CA ARG A 67 -4.62 1.60 6.63
C ARG A 67 -5.80 0.92 7.31
N ARG A 68 -6.95 0.90 6.64
CA ARG A 68 -8.16 0.27 7.17
C ARG A 68 -7.97 -1.24 7.29
N ALA A 69 -7.41 -1.87 6.27
CA ALA A 69 -7.11 -3.30 6.25
C ALA A 69 -6.22 -3.72 7.43
N ILE A 70 -5.18 -2.95 7.77
CA ILE A 70 -4.31 -3.23 8.93
C ILE A 70 -5.02 -2.99 10.26
N LEU A 71 -5.89 -1.97 10.36
CA LEU A 71 -6.61 -1.66 11.60
C LEU A 71 -7.71 -2.68 11.93
N GLU A 72 -8.22 -3.41 10.94
CA GLU A 72 -9.25 -4.43 11.15
C GLU A 72 -8.66 -5.74 11.75
N ASP A 73 -7.34 -5.87 11.81
CA ASP A 73 -6.64 -7.00 12.41
C ASP A 73 -5.82 -6.53 13.62
N ASP A 74 -6.24 -6.90 14.83
CA ASP A 74 -5.60 -6.49 16.09
C ASP A 74 -4.12 -6.92 16.16
N ASN A 75 -3.73 -8.03 15.53
CA ASN A 75 -2.34 -8.48 15.51
C ASN A 75 -1.47 -7.56 14.65
N LEU A 76 -2.03 -7.01 13.58
CA LEU A 76 -1.33 -6.11 12.66
C LEU A 76 -1.38 -4.65 13.12
N ALA A 77 -2.46 -4.22 13.75
CA ALA A 77 -2.67 -2.84 14.21
C ALA A 77 -1.61 -2.38 15.22
N ASN A 78 -1.04 -3.32 15.98
CA ASN A 78 0.00 -3.05 16.98
C ASN A 78 1.42 -2.96 16.38
N ILE A 79 1.59 -3.13 15.07
CA ILE A 79 2.88 -3.07 14.38
C ILE A 79 3.05 -1.68 13.77
N ASP A 80 3.69 -0.77 14.53
CA ASP A 80 3.84 0.64 14.17
C ASP A 80 4.43 0.85 12.77
N SER A 81 5.45 0.07 12.37
CA SER A 81 6.10 0.24 11.07
C SER A 81 5.16 -0.12 9.91
N LEU A 82 4.41 -1.23 10.05
CA LEU A 82 3.41 -1.66 9.08
C LEU A 82 2.27 -0.64 8.97
N TYR A 83 1.73 -0.22 10.11
CA TYR A 83 0.67 0.79 10.18
C TYR A 83 1.10 2.10 9.49
N ASN A 84 2.28 2.61 9.83
CA ASN A 84 2.80 3.86 9.28
C ASN A 84 3.06 3.76 7.77
N ALA A 85 3.53 2.62 7.27
CA ALA A 85 3.71 2.39 5.84
C ALA A 85 2.37 2.43 5.09
N ALA A 86 1.33 1.80 5.64
CA ALA A 86 0.00 1.82 5.03
C ALA A 86 -0.67 3.21 5.07
N VAL A 87 -0.51 3.94 6.17
CA VAL A 87 -0.90 5.36 6.25
C VAL A 87 -0.19 6.18 5.18
N ALA A 88 1.11 5.95 4.96
CA ALA A 88 1.88 6.69 3.96
C ALA A 88 1.39 6.43 2.53
N VAL A 89 0.97 5.20 2.21
CA VAL A 89 0.35 4.82 0.93
C VAL A 89 -0.98 5.55 0.76
N ASP A 90 -1.91 5.38 1.70
CA ASP A 90 -3.26 5.95 1.61
C ASP A 90 -3.24 7.49 1.57
N LYS A 91 -2.39 8.12 2.40
CA LYS A 91 -2.24 9.58 2.44
C LYS A 91 -1.73 10.12 1.11
N PHE A 92 -0.69 9.50 0.54
CA PHE A 92 -0.13 9.96 -0.72
C PHE A 92 -1.12 9.79 -1.87
N TYR A 93 -1.78 8.63 -1.95
CA TYR A 93 -2.78 8.38 -2.99
C TYR A 93 -3.94 9.40 -2.92
N SER A 94 -4.50 9.62 -1.74
CA SER A 94 -5.61 10.54 -1.52
C SER A 94 -5.27 12.02 -1.81
N GLN A 95 -4.04 12.44 -1.50
CA GLN A 95 -3.65 13.85 -1.59
C GLN A 95 -2.98 14.20 -2.92
N GLU A 96 -2.03 13.37 -3.37
CA GLU A 96 -1.15 13.68 -4.49
C GLU A 96 -1.59 13.02 -5.80
N CYS A 97 -2.35 11.91 -5.72
CA CYS A 97 -2.86 11.16 -6.87
C CYS A 97 -4.34 11.47 -7.18
N ARG A 98 -4.84 12.65 -6.80
CA ARG A 98 -6.18 13.12 -7.18
C ARG A 98 -6.38 13.23 -8.69
N GLU A 99 -5.29 13.52 -9.38
CA GLU A 99 -5.12 13.53 -10.82
C GLU A 99 -3.69 13.07 -11.15
N TRP A 100 -3.49 12.48 -12.32
CA TRP A 100 -2.16 12.00 -12.76
C TRP A 100 -1.32 13.09 -13.42
#